data_AF-A0A430F4J2-F1
#
_entry.id   AF-A0A430F4J2-F1
#
_cell.length_a   1.000
_cell.length_b   1.000
_cell.length_c   1.000
_cell.angle_alpha   90.00
_cell.angle_beta   90.00
_cell.angle_gamma   90.00
#
_symmetry.space_group_name_H-M   'P 1'
#
loop_
_entity.id
_entity.type
_entity.pdbx_description
1 polymer ?
#
loop_
_entity_poly.entity_id
_entity_poly.type
_entity_poly.pdbx_seq_one_letter_code
_entity_poly.pdbx_strand_id
1 'polypeptide(L)'
;MVTIKQDIVNQGHGALAPTMLAVHSTANPGATAKNHRDLWSRGYDYAVHYVSDWNEAYHTVPDNRLCWQVGNGNSTCVGLEICEAT
;
A
#
# COMPACT_ATOMS: atom_id res chain seq x y z
N MET A 1 12.58 -16.07 0.97
CA MET A 1 11.29 -15.80 0.30
C MET A 1 10.40 -15.11 1.32
N VAL A 2 9.97 -13.87 1.05
CA VAL A 2 8.99 -13.19 1.91
C VAL A 2 7.60 -13.53 1.36
N THR A 3 6.69 -13.94 2.25
CA THR A 3 5.28 -14.16 1.88
C THR A 3 4.52 -12.86 2.08
N ILE A 4 3.75 -12.44 1.07
CA ILE A 4 2.85 -11.28 1.21
C ILE A 4 1.63 -11.72 2.02
N LYS A 5 1.41 -11.10 3.17
CA LYS A 5 0.27 -11.39 4.04
C LYS A 5 -0.96 -10.67 3.50
N GLN A 6 -2.01 -11.42 3.16
CA GLN A 6 -3.29 -10.82 2.81
C GLN A 6 -4.00 -10.33 4.08
N ASP A 7 -4.09 -9.01 4.23
CA ASP A 7 -4.65 -8.35 5.40
C ASP A 7 -5.35 -7.06 4.98
N ILE A 8 -6.48 -7.23 4.31
CA ILE A 8 -7.26 -6.13 3.74
C ILE A 8 -7.88 -5.31 4.87
N VAL A 9 -7.32 -4.12 5.08
CA VAL A 9 -7.70 -3.21 6.17
C VAL A 9 -8.35 -1.92 5.69
N ASN A 10 -8.33 -1.65 4.38
CA ASN A 10 -8.95 -0.48 3.77
C ASN A 10 -9.56 -0.87 2.40
N GLN A 11 -10.63 -0.17 2.00
CA GLN A 11 -11.37 -0.44 0.78
C GLN A 11 -11.06 0.55 -0.34
N GLY A 12 -10.19 1.54 -0.16
CA GLY A 12 -9.90 2.54 -1.19
C GLY A 12 -11.14 3.31 -1.66
N HIS A 13 -11.06 3.91 -2.84
CA HIS A 13 -11.93 5.01 -3.27
C HIS A 13 -12.79 4.75 -4.52
N GLY A 14 -12.87 3.50 -4.97
CA GLY A 14 -13.65 3.15 -6.16
C GLY A 14 -13.17 1.87 -6.83
N ALA A 15 -13.80 1.51 -7.94
CA ALA A 15 -13.35 0.39 -8.77
C ALA A 15 -12.05 0.75 -9.52
N LEU A 16 -11.20 -0.25 -9.73
CA LEU A 16 -9.94 -0.15 -10.45
C LEU A 16 -9.75 -1.39 -11.34
N ALA A 17 -9.21 -1.17 -12.54
CA ALA A 17 -8.74 -2.20 -13.45
C ALA A 17 -7.28 -1.87 -13.84
N PRO A 18 -6.31 -2.21 -12.97
CA PRO A 18 -4.95 -1.69 -13.07
C PRO A 18 -4.17 -2.37 -14.20
N THR A 19 -3.30 -1.61 -14.86
CA THR A 19 -2.37 -2.07 -15.89
C THR A 19 -0.91 -1.74 -15.57
N MET A 20 -0.66 -1.04 -14.47
CA MET A 20 0.66 -0.58 -14.04
C MET A 20 0.91 -0.94 -12.56
N LEU A 21 2.18 -0.92 -12.17
CA LEU A 21 2.63 -0.97 -10.78
C LEU A 21 3.35 0.35 -10.46
N ALA A 22 2.91 1.05 -9.42
CA ALA A 22 3.60 2.21 -8.88
C ALA A 22 4.44 1.79 -7.68
N VAL A 23 5.73 2.17 -7.68
CA VAL A 23 6.66 1.88 -6.59
C VAL A 23 6.98 3.17 -5.87
N HIS A 24 6.83 3.15 -4.56
CA HIS A 24 6.96 4.30 -3.68
C HIS A 24 7.99 4.03 -2.57
N SER A 25 8.51 5.11 -1.99
CA SER A 25 9.23 5.09 -0.72
C SER A 25 8.37 5.82 0.30
N THR A 26 8.24 5.25 1.51
CA THR A 26 7.34 5.78 2.54
C THR A 26 7.66 7.20 3.02
N ALA A 27 8.88 7.68 2.79
CA ALA A 27 9.45 8.90 3.36
C ALA A 27 9.33 8.95 4.90
N ASN A 28 9.35 7.78 5.54
CA ASN A 28 9.16 7.61 6.98
C ASN A 28 10.23 6.67 7.57
N PRO A 29 11.49 7.16 7.73
CA PRO A 29 12.58 6.35 8.24
C PRO A 29 12.29 5.71 9.59
N GLY A 30 12.55 4.42 9.71
CA GLY A 30 12.37 3.62 10.92
C GLY A 30 10.96 3.05 11.11
N ALA A 31 9.99 3.45 10.30
CA ALA A 31 8.65 2.87 10.33
C ALA A 31 8.62 1.48 9.67
N THR A 32 7.82 0.58 10.25
CA THR A 32 7.63 -0.78 9.73
C THR A 32 6.39 -0.88 8.85
N ALA A 33 6.33 -1.92 8.02
CA ALA A 33 5.15 -2.23 7.21
C ALA A 33 3.91 -2.42 8.09
N LYS A 34 4.09 -3.01 9.28
CA LYS A 34 3.03 -3.12 10.29
C LYS A 34 2.54 -1.77 10.78
N ASN A 35 3.42 -0.78 10.98
CA ASN A 35 2.98 0.56 11.40
C ASN A 35 2.07 1.20 10.34
N HIS A 36 2.41 1.09 9.06
CA HIS A 36 1.59 1.59 7.96
C HIS A 36 0.26 0.84 7.84
N ARG A 37 0.29 -0.49 7.88
CA ARG A 37 -0.94 -1.32 7.92
C ARG A 37 -1.86 -0.92 9.07
N ASP A 38 -1.33 -0.74 10.28
CA ASP A 38 -2.12 -0.38 11.48
C ASP A 38 -2.62 1.08 11.46
N LEU A 39 -1.98 1.96 10.70
CA LEU A 39 -2.50 3.30 10.40
C LEU A 39 -3.67 3.21 9.42
N TRP A 40 -3.51 2.45 8.33
CA TRP A 40 -4.51 2.33 7.28
C TRP A 40 -5.79 1.64 7.73
N SER A 41 -5.71 0.74 8.71
CA SER A 41 -6.87 0.11 9.34
C SER A 41 -7.77 1.10 10.11
N ARG A 42 -7.34 2.36 10.29
CA ARG A 42 -8.11 3.42 10.94
C ARG A 42 -8.92 4.27 9.94
N GLY A 43 -9.03 3.81 8.69
CA GLY A 43 -9.73 4.54 7.62
C GLY A 43 -8.91 5.68 7.03
N TYR A 44 -7.58 5.55 6.97
CA TYR A 44 -6.71 6.57 6.38
C TYR A 44 -6.89 6.63 4.86
N ASP A 45 -7.11 7.83 4.30
CA ASP A 45 -7.42 7.99 2.87
C ASP A 45 -6.27 7.59 1.94
N TYR A 46 -5.02 7.76 2.38
CA TYR A 46 -3.82 7.47 1.57
C TYR A 46 -3.26 6.07 1.87
N ALA A 47 -4.12 5.09 2.11
CA ALA A 47 -3.72 3.69 2.10
C ALA A 47 -3.41 3.23 0.68
N VAL A 48 -2.40 2.35 0.52
CA VAL A 48 -2.05 1.72 -0.76
C VAL A 48 -2.31 0.22 -0.74
N HIS A 49 -2.11 -0.44 -1.88
CA HIS A 49 -2.37 -1.87 -2.04
C HIS A 49 -1.38 -2.73 -1.27
N TYR A 50 -0.09 -2.39 -1.34
CA TYR A 50 0.96 -3.17 -0.70
C TYR A 50 1.91 -2.30 0.10
N VAL A 51 2.42 -2.85 1.21
CA VAL A 51 3.54 -2.26 1.96
C VAL A 51 4.52 -3.34 2.37
N SER A 52 5.82 -3.05 2.27
CA SER A 52 6.89 -3.96 2.66
C SER A 52 7.97 -3.27 3.49
N ASP A 53 8.52 -3.99 4.44
CA ASP A 53 9.75 -3.65 5.15
C ASP A 53 10.76 -4.81 5.03
N TRP A 54 11.82 -4.76 5.85
CA TRP A 54 12.89 -5.76 5.87
C TRP A 54 12.51 -7.12 6.45
N ASN A 55 11.32 -7.26 7.05
CA ASN A 55 10.84 -8.49 7.68
C ASN A 55 9.62 -9.08 6.98
N GLU A 56 8.70 -8.23 6.53
CA GLU A 56 7.37 -8.64 6.07
C GLU A 56 6.75 -7.70 5.04
N ALA A 57 5.69 -8.19 4.40
CA ALA A 57 4.87 -7.43 3.47
C ALA A 57 3.38 -7.71 3.70
N TYR A 58 2.54 -6.69 3.48
CA TYR A 58 1.09 -6.76 3.61
C TYR A 58 0.40 -6.36 2.31
N HIS A 59 -0.71 -7.01 1.99
CA HIS A 59 -1.71 -6.60 0.99
C HIS A 59 -2.89 -5.99 1.75
N THR A 60 -3.06 -4.68 1.65
CA THR A 60 -3.88 -3.85 2.56
C THR A 60 -5.13 -3.25 1.94
N VAL A 61 -5.16 -3.11 0.61
CA VAL A 61 -6.33 -2.67 -0.18
C VAL A 61 -6.46 -3.61 -1.38
N PRO A 62 -7.66 -4.10 -1.74
CA PRO A 62 -7.79 -5.02 -2.86
C PRO A 62 -7.30 -4.41 -4.18
N ASP A 63 -6.63 -5.20 -5.02
CA ASP A 63 -6.09 -4.74 -6.32
C ASP A 63 -7.12 -4.14 -7.28
N ASN A 64 -8.40 -4.49 -7.12
CA ASN A 64 -9.50 -3.94 -7.93
C ASN A 64 -10.13 -2.67 -7.31
N ARG A 65 -9.45 -2.05 -6.33
CA ARG A 65 -9.88 -0.83 -5.66
C ARG A 65 -8.87 0.29 -5.86
N LEU A 66 -9.36 1.48 -6.14
CA LEU A 66 -8.54 2.66 -6.41
C LEU A 66 -7.93 3.21 -5.11
N CYS A 67 -6.62 3.53 -5.13
CA CYS A 67 -5.92 4.23 -4.05
C CYS A 67 -5.51 5.64 -4.51
N TRP A 68 -5.56 6.63 -3.62
CA TRP A 68 -5.05 7.97 -3.91
C TRP A 68 -3.55 8.04 -3.58
N GLN A 69 -2.69 7.71 -4.54
CA GLN A 69 -1.27 7.44 -4.27
C GLN A 69 -0.26 8.09 -5.25
N VAL A 70 -0.68 8.41 -6.48
CA VAL A 70 0.22 8.87 -7.56
C VAL A 70 -0.41 10.01 -8.39
N GLY A 71 -1.43 10.68 -7.85
CA GLY A 71 -2.14 11.75 -8.55
C GLY A 71 -2.87 11.24 -9.80
N ASN A 72 -2.56 11.79 -10.98
CA ASN A 72 -3.26 11.45 -12.22
C ASN A 72 -3.14 9.97 -12.62
N GLY A 73 -2.17 9.23 -12.09
CA GLY A 73 -2.01 7.79 -12.34
C GLY A 73 -2.87 6.88 -11.45
N ASN A 74 -3.65 7.40 -10.50
CA ASN A 74 -4.41 6.57 -9.54
C ASN A 74 -5.34 5.54 -10.20
N SER A 75 -5.86 5.84 -11.39
CA SER A 75 -6.77 4.98 -12.12
C SER A 75 -6.10 3.87 -12.93
N THR A 76 -4.76 3.79 -12.93
CA THR A 76 -4.00 2.86 -13.78
C THR A 76 -3.17 1.86 -13.00
N CYS A 77 -2.96 2.04 -11.69
CA CYS A 77 -1.95 1.27 -10.96
C CYS A 77 -2.42 0.65 -9.64
N VAL A 78 -1.81 -0.49 -9.35
CA VAL A 78 -1.58 -0.97 -7.99
C VAL A 78 -0.35 -0.27 -7.43
N GLY A 79 -0.31 0.07 -6.14
CA GLY A 79 0.84 0.70 -5.50
C GLY A 79 1.50 -0.15 -4.42
N LEU A 80 2.83 -0.05 -4.37
CA LEU A 80 3.69 -0.62 -3.34
C LEU A 80 4.45 0.49 -2.62
N GLU A 81 4.28 0.58 -1.31
CA GLU A 81 5.10 1.40 -0.42
C GLU A 81 6.27 0.58 0.17
N ILE A 82 7.49 1.09 0.04
CA ILE A 82 8.71 0.47 0.60
C ILE A 82 9.16 1.28 1.82
N CYS A 83 9.25 0.62 2.97
CA CYS A 83 9.73 1.21 4.22
C CYS A 83 11.25 1.47 4.20
N GLU A 84 11.69 2.47 4.96
CA GLU A 84 13.08 2.94 4.99
C GLU A 84 13.74 2.57 6.33
N ALA A 85 14.76 1.71 6.31
CA ALA A 85 15.47 1.26 7.52
C ALA A 85 16.37 2.37 8.12
N THR A 86 16.66 2.27 9.42
CA THR A 86 17.59 3.14 10.17
C THR A 86 18.68 2.33 10.85
#